data_AF-A0A7Y3TGY2-F1
#
_entry.id   AF-A0A7Y3TGY2-F1
#
_cell.length_a   1.000
_cell.length_b   1.000
_cell.length_c   1.000
_cell.angle_alpha   90.00
_cell.angle_beta   90.00
_cell.angle_gamma   90.00
#
_symmetry.space_group_name_H-M   'P 1'
#
loop_
_entity.id
_entity.type
_entity.pdbx_description
1 polymer ?
#
loop_
_entity_poly.entity_id
_entity_poly.type
_entity_poly.pdbx_seq_one_letter_code
_entity_poly.pdbx_strand_id
1 'polypeptide(L)'
;MDGEKAFLENNFLLAKEIYTKAVHLDAENKNCWYDLGVTELKLGENENACEHFYQAVLLYHEAAFEMMKKSCPNFRNGTVMFLKDVEEKPKFFYRGIEHELLIKNDINPLYKEILIEELESSKIIVQKVKERIPMRVVFRINKNNEIEVKVIEAHSEIKINDPVLQYEIAFVFSNMVRYAAAKNKGKEVDLWDKWILPLDFQIVKE
;
A
#
# COMPACT_ATOMS: atom_id res chain seq x y z
N MET A 1 -3.07 11.25 23.60
CA MET A 1 -2.52 12.47 22.92
C MET A 1 -3.50 13.62 23.13
N ASP A 2 -3.08 14.89 23.05
CA ASP A 2 -3.99 16.02 23.27
C ASP A 2 -5.17 16.07 22.28
N GLY A 3 -4.97 15.54 21.05
CA GLY A 3 -6.04 15.44 20.03
C GLY A 3 -7.16 14.49 20.44
N GLU A 4 -6.81 13.31 20.96
CA GLU A 4 -7.78 12.31 21.46
C GLU A 4 -8.58 12.86 22.63
N LYS A 5 -7.92 13.58 23.54
CA LYS A 5 -8.60 14.25 24.66
C LYS A 5 -9.62 15.27 24.14
N ALA A 6 -9.21 16.16 23.23
CA ALA A 6 -10.11 17.14 22.62
C ALA A 6 -11.29 16.47 21.89
N PHE A 7 -11.04 15.35 21.22
CA PHE A 7 -12.08 14.57 20.55
C PHE A 7 -13.10 14.01 21.54
N LEU A 8 -12.65 13.41 22.64
CA LEU A 8 -13.52 12.85 23.69
C LEU A 8 -14.35 13.93 24.41
N GLU A 9 -13.84 15.17 24.48
CA GLU A 9 -14.56 16.33 25.00
C GLU A 9 -15.54 16.94 23.97
N ASN A 10 -15.71 16.32 22.80
CA ASN A 10 -16.48 16.81 21.64
C ASN A 10 -15.97 18.15 21.09
N ASN A 11 -14.74 18.55 21.40
CA ASN A 11 -14.10 19.72 20.81
C ASN A 11 -13.44 19.34 19.48
N PHE A 12 -14.27 19.03 18.49
CA PHE A 12 -13.82 18.52 17.20
C PHE A 12 -12.98 19.52 16.41
N LEU A 13 -13.19 20.83 16.58
CA LEU A 13 -12.35 21.86 15.96
C LEU A 13 -10.91 21.82 16.49
N LEU A 14 -10.74 21.73 17.81
CA LEU A 14 -9.41 21.60 18.42
C LEU A 14 -8.77 20.25 18.09
N ALA A 15 -9.54 19.16 18.14
CA ALA A 15 -9.05 17.84 17.76
C ALA A 15 -8.52 17.86 16.32
N LYS A 16 -9.27 18.46 15.38
CA LYS A 16 -8.86 18.59 13.97
C LYS A 16 -7.56 19.38 13.85
N GLU A 17 -7.42 20.51 14.55
CA GLU A 17 -6.19 21.31 14.54
C GLU A 17 -4.98 20.48 15.02
N ILE A 18 -5.15 19.76 16.13
CA ILE A 18 -4.07 18.94 16.70
C ILE A 18 -3.70 17.79 15.76
N TYR A 19 -4.68 17.04 15.27
CA TYR A 19 -4.42 15.93 14.35
C TYR A 19 -3.85 16.40 13.01
N THR A 20 -4.28 17.57 12.51
CA THR A 20 -3.68 18.21 11.33
C THR A 20 -2.20 18.48 11.58
N LYS A 21 -1.82 19.06 12.71
CA LYS A 21 -0.40 19.25 13.05
C LYS A 21 0.34 17.92 13.17
N ALA A 22 -0.29 16.91 13.76
CA ALA A 22 0.31 15.58 13.93
C ALA A 22 0.65 14.93 12.59
N VAL A 23 -0.25 14.95 11.59
CA VAL A 23 0.02 14.37 10.27
C VAL A 23 1.05 15.17 9.46
N HIS A 24 1.24 16.47 9.74
CA HIS A 24 2.32 17.24 9.13
C HIS A 24 3.68 16.94 9.77
N LEU A 25 3.70 16.61 11.07
CA LEU A 25 4.92 16.22 11.77
C LEU A 25 5.34 14.78 11.43
N ASP A 26 4.36 13.89 11.31
CA ASP A 26 4.56 12.50 10.93
C ASP A 26 3.44 12.05 9.96
N ALA A 27 3.72 12.21 8.68
CA ALA A 27 2.81 11.81 7.61
C ALA A 27 2.67 10.28 7.47
N GLU A 28 3.42 9.49 8.23
CA GLU A 28 3.37 8.03 8.20
C GLU A 28 2.54 7.46 9.35
N ASN A 29 2.08 8.30 10.27
CA ASN A 29 1.22 7.90 11.37
C ASN A 29 -0.22 7.66 10.87
N LYS A 30 -0.51 6.39 10.55
CA LYS A 30 -1.82 5.94 10.07
C LYS A 30 -2.97 6.23 11.04
N ASN A 31 -2.71 6.20 12.34
CA ASN A 31 -3.72 6.48 13.37
C ASN A 31 -4.08 7.96 13.38
N CYS A 32 -3.09 8.85 13.23
CA CYS A 32 -3.36 10.29 13.12
C CYS A 32 -4.18 10.63 11.87
N TRP A 33 -3.90 10.00 10.72
CA TRP A 33 -4.73 10.17 9.53
C TRP A 33 -6.16 9.65 9.74
N TYR A 34 -6.31 8.50 10.38
CA TYR A 34 -7.63 7.95 10.71
C TYR A 34 -8.41 8.86 11.66
N ASP A 35 -7.79 9.27 12.77
CA ASP A 35 -8.42 10.14 13.77
C ASP A 35 -8.79 11.51 13.19
N LEU A 36 -7.95 12.06 12.31
CA LEU A 36 -8.26 13.28 11.56
C LEU A 36 -9.52 13.09 10.71
N GLY A 37 -9.59 12.01 9.93
CA GLY A 37 -10.77 11.69 9.12
C GLY A 37 -12.03 11.46 9.95
N VAL A 38 -11.95 10.78 11.10
CA VAL A 38 -13.07 10.61 12.03
C VAL A 38 -13.53 11.97 12.56
N THR A 39 -12.59 12.85 12.93
CA THR A 39 -12.89 14.19 13.44
C THR A 39 -13.59 15.05 12.39
N GLU A 40 -13.13 15.01 11.14
CA GLU A 40 -13.74 15.74 10.03
C GLU A 40 -15.14 15.22 9.67
N LEU A 41 -15.37 13.91 9.74
CA LEU A 41 -16.74 13.36 9.63
C LEU A 41 -17.66 13.92 10.71
N LYS A 42 -17.18 14.07 11.96
CA LYS A 42 -17.98 14.67 13.05
C LYS A 42 -18.29 16.14 12.80
N LEU A 43 -17.43 16.85 12.06
CA LEU A 43 -17.63 18.22 11.63
C LEU A 43 -18.49 18.34 10.34
N GLY A 44 -18.85 17.22 9.70
CA GLY A 44 -19.60 17.18 8.44
C GLY A 44 -18.74 17.43 7.19
N GLU A 45 -17.41 17.43 7.34
CA GLU A 45 -16.46 17.65 6.26
C GLU A 45 -16.14 16.34 5.52
N ASN A 46 -17.14 15.76 4.87
CA ASN A 46 -17.07 14.40 4.32
C ASN A 46 -15.96 14.21 3.27
N GLU A 47 -15.72 15.20 2.40
CA GLU A 47 -14.70 15.09 1.35
C GLU A 47 -13.28 15.01 1.93
N ASN A 48 -12.97 15.88 2.88
CA ASN A 48 -11.68 15.87 3.59
C ASN A 48 -11.49 14.55 4.34
N ALA A 49 -12.53 14.10 5.03
CA ALA A 49 -12.48 12.84 5.75
C ALA A 49 -12.16 11.66 4.84
N CYS A 50 -12.74 11.60 3.63
CA CYS A 50 -12.45 10.56 2.66
C CYS A 50 -10.99 10.59 2.17
N GLU A 51 -10.41 11.77 1.94
CA GLU A 51 -8.99 11.89 1.58
C GLU A 51 -8.08 11.46 2.74
N HIS A 52 -8.40 11.80 3.98
CA HIS A 52 -7.59 11.40 5.15
C HIS A 52 -7.73 9.91 5.51
N PHE A 53 -8.94 9.35 5.38
CA PHE A 53 -9.09 7.89 5.45
C PHE A 53 -8.34 7.20 4.32
N TYR A 54 -8.32 7.76 3.11
CA TYR A 54 -7.51 7.21 2.02
C TYR A 54 -6.03 7.15 2.41
N GLN A 55 -5.46 8.23 2.96
CA GLN A 55 -4.08 8.22 3.47
C GLN A 55 -3.86 7.13 4.53
N ALA A 56 -4.78 6.98 5.49
CA ALA A 56 -4.69 5.93 6.49
C ALA A 56 -4.74 4.51 5.88
N VAL A 57 -5.57 4.28 4.84
CA VAL A 57 -5.60 3.01 4.09
C VAL A 57 -4.29 2.78 3.32
N LEU A 58 -3.72 3.82 2.73
CA LEU A 58 -2.38 3.77 2.13
C LEU A 58 -1.29 3.41 3.15
N LEU A 59 -1.58 3.50 4.45
CA LEU A 59 -0.70 3.10 5.53
C LEU A 59 -1.20 1.88 6.31
N TYR A 60 -2.12 1.07 5.74
CA TYR A 60 -2.63 -0.18 6.31
C TYR A 60 -3.43 0.00 7.62
N HIS A 61 -4.22 1.06 7.71
CA HIS A 61 -5.20 1.19 8.79
C HIS A 61 -6.50 0.46 8.43
N GLU A 62 -6.76 -0.66 9.10
CA GLU A 62 -7.93 -1.50 8.84
C GLU A 62 -9.26 -0.77 9.09
N ALA A 63 -9.39 -0.03 10.20
CA ALA A 63 -10.63 0.71 10.46
C ALA A 63 -10.88 1.82 9.42
N ALA A 64 -9.84 2.46 8.89
CA ALA A 64 -9.98 3.45 7.82
C ALA A 64 -10.51 2.82 6.53
N PHE A 65 -10.09 1.58 6.25
CA PHE A 65 -10.56 0.81 5.10
C PHE A 65 -12.07 0.51 5.20
N GLU A 66 -12.54 0.12 6.38
CA GLU A 66 -13.97 -0.07 6.63
C GLU A 66 -14.74 1.27 6.61
N MET A 67 -14.15 2.34 7.13
CA MET A 67 -14.74 3.69 7.06
C MET A 67 -14.88 4.20 5.63
N MET A 68 -13.89 3.94 4.75
CA MET A 68 -13.96 4.29 3.33
C MET A 68 -15.11 3.58 2.63
N LYS A 69 -15.26 2.27 2.84
CA LYS A 69 -16.38 1.49 2.27
C LYS A 69 -17.73 2.07 2.64
N LYS A 70 -17.88 2.44 3.91
CA LYS A 70 -19.15 2.90 4.46
C LYS A 70 -19.46 4.35 4.11
N SER A 71 -18.45 5.22 4.18
CA SER A 71 -18.64 6.68 4.20
C SER A 71 -18.26 7.34 2.87
N CYS A 72 -17.49 6.66 2.02
CA CYS A 72 -16.90 7.22 0.81
C CYS A 72 -17.11 6.34 -0.45
N PRO A 73 -18.34 5.88 -0.75
CA PRO A 73 -18.59 4.92 -1.84
C PRO A 73 -18.27 5.47 -3.24
N ASN A 74 -18.23 6.79 -3.42
CA ASN A 74 -17.90 7.46 -4.68
C ASN A 74 -16.55 8.19 -4.62
N PHE A 75 -15.62 7.75 -3.75
CA PHE A 75 -14.32 8.40 -3.60
C PHE A 75 -13.62 8.60 -4.94
N ARG A 76 -13.21 9.84 -5.22
CA ARG A 76 -12.62 10.27 -6.50
C ARG A 76 -13.45 9.83 -7.71
N ASN A 77 -14.76 10.02 -7.65
CA ASN A 77 -15.72 9.62 -8.70
C ASN A 77 -15.66 8.12 -9.04
N GLY A 78 -15.31 7.28 -8.06
CA GLY A 78 -15.21 5.83 -8.24
C GLY A 78 -13.97 5.37 -9.00
N THR A 79 -12.92 6.21 -9.10
CA THR A 79 -11.65 5.80 -9.72
C THR A 79 -10.79 4.92 -8.82
N VAL A 80 -11.19 4.70 -7.56
CA VAL A 80 -10.53 3.78 -6.62
C VAL A 80 -11.51 2.69 -6.22
N MET A 81 -11.18 1.43 -6.45
CA MET A 81 -12.09 0.29 -6.32
C MET A 81 -11.48 -0.86 -5.53
N PHE A 82 -12.31 -1.77 -5.03
CA PHE A 82 -11.81 -3.03 -4.48
C PHE A 82 -11.57 -4.01 -5.62
N LEU A 83 -10.58 -4.88 -5.46
CA LEU A 83 -10.25 -5.94 -6.42
C LEU A 83 -11.44 -6.84 -6.74
N LYS A 84 -12.35 -7.04 -5.78
CA LYS A 84 -13.56 -7.85 -5.98
C LYS A 84 -14.63 -7.15 -6.82
N ASP A 85 -14.55 -5.83 -6.96
CA ASP A 85 -15.58 -4.99 -7.59
C ASP A 85 -15.15 -4.49 -8.98
N VAL A 86 -13.95 -4.86 -9.45
CA VAL A 86 -13.46 -4.56 -10.81
C VAL A 86 -13.83 -5.68 -11.79
N GLU A 87 -14.08 -5.30 -13.04
CA GLU A 87 -14.40 -6.23 -14.13
C GLU A 87 -13.15 -6.94 -14.65
N GLU A 88 -12.03 -6.22 -14.75
CA GLU A 88 -10.73 -6.77 -15.13
C GLU A 88 -9.73 -6.60 -13.99
N LYS A 89 -9.12 -7.72 -13.60
CA LYS A 89 -8.09 -7.77 -12.57
C LYS A 89 -6.76 -7.24 -13.10
N PRO A 90 -5.85 -6.80 -12.21
CA PRO A 90 -4.52 -6.37 -12.59
C PRO A 90 -3.72 -7.52 -13.21
N LYS A 91 -2.86 -7.17 -14.16
CA LYS A 91 -2.08 -8.13 -14.96
C LYS A 91 -0.61 -7.72 -15.01
N PHE A 92 0.22 -8.66 -15.44
CA PHE A 92 1.59 -8.40 -15.83
C PHE A 92 1.90 -9.08 -17.17
N PHE A 93 2.89 -8.53 -17.87
CA PHE A 93 3.40 -9.05 -19.12
C PHE A 93 4.85 -9.46 -18.91
N TYR A 94 5.14 -10.73 -19.15
CA TYR A 94 6.50 -11.25 -19.13
C TYR A 94 6.83 -11.81 -20.51
N ARG A 95 7.92 -11.31 -21.11
CA ARG A 95 8.34 -11.69 -22.47
C ARG A 95 7.22 -11.61 -23.53
N GLY A 96 6.35 -10.61 -23.39
CA GLY A 96 5.23 -10.37 -24.30
C GLY A 96 3.97 -11.22 -24.04
N ILE A 97 4.00 -12.13 -23.06
CA ILE A 97 2.86 -12.97 -22.69
C ILE A 97 2.11 -12.31 -21.53
N GLU A 98 0.78 -12.19 -21.67
CA GLU A 98 -0.11 -11.66 -20.65
C GLU A 98 -0.41 -12.70 -19.57
N HIS A 99 -0.36 -12.28 -18.31
CA HIS A 99 -0.69 -13.10 -17.15
C HIS A 99 -1.50 -12.29 -16.13
N GLU A 100 -2.50 -12.92 -15.53
CA GLU A 100 -3.18 -12.38 -14.35
C GLU A 100 -2.18 -12.23 -13.20
N LEU A 101 -2.22 -11.10 -12.47
CA LEU A 101 -1.37 -10.92 -11.29
C LEU A 101 -1.76 -11.89 -10.17
N LEU A 102 -3.03 -12.31 -10.13
CA LEU A 102 -3.60 -13.13 -9.06
C LEU A 102 -4.28 -14.39 -9.61
N ILE A 103 -3.97 -15.53 -9.01
CA ILE A 103 -4.61 -16.82 -9.26
C ILE A 103 -5.25 -17.30 -7.96
N LYS A 104 -6.56 -17.55 -7.97
CA LYS A 104 -7.32 -17.97 -6.77
C LYS A 104 -7.08 -17.06 -5.55
N ASN A 105 -6.94 -15.75 -5.79
CA ASN A 105 -6.66 -14.70 -4.80
C ASN A 105 -5.27 -14.71 -4.15
N ASP A 106 -4.33 -15.49 -4.68
CA ASP A 106 -2.91 -15.41 -4.32
C ASP A 106 -2.08 -14.87 -5.50
N ILE A 107 -0.93 -14.25 -5.21
CA ILE A 107 0.01 -13.75 -6.21
C ILE A 107 0.43 -14.91 -7.13
N ASN A 108 0.35 -14.66 -8.44
CA ASN A 108 0.69 -15.61 -9.49
C ASN A 108 2.08 -16.24 -9.24
N PRO A 109 2.20 -17.57 -9.18
CA PRO A 109 3.47 -18.24 -8.93
C PRO A 109 4.59 -17.86 -9.91
N LEU A 110 4.27 -17.69 -11.19
CA LEU A 110 5.24 -17.25 -12.20
C LEU A 110 5.78 -15.85 -11.88
N TYR A 111 4.90 -14.93 -11.45
CA TYR A 111 5.31 -13.60 -11.03
C TYR A 111 6.23 -13.64 -9.81
N LYS A 112 5.91 -14.49 -8.81
CA LYS A 112 6.76 -14.72 -7.64
C LYS A 112 8.13 -15.23 -8.07
N GLU A 113 8.18 -16.27 -8.90
CA GLU A 113 9.42 -16.88 -9.41
C GLU A 113 10.32 -15.85 -10.10
N ILE A 114 9.79 -15.11 -11.08
CA ILE A 114 10.53 -14.07 -11.82
C ILE A 114 11.16 -13.05 -10.87
N LEU A 115 10.41 -12.57 -9.89
CA LEU A 115 10.91 -11.56 -8.96
C LEU A 115 11.92 -12.14 -7.99
N ILE A 116 11.65 -13.31 -7.41
CA ILE A 116 12.56 -13.94 -6.44
C ILE A 116 13.91 -14.27 -7.08
N GLU A 117 13.91 -14.84 -8.28
CA GLU A 117 15.16 -15.14 -9.01
C GLU A 117 16.02 -13.88 -9.21
N GLU A 118 15.41 -12.77 -9.63
CA GLU A 118 16.15 -11.52 -9.85
C GLU A 118 16.65 -10.93 -8.53
N LEU A 119 15.81 -10.92 -7.48
CA LEU A 119 16.17 -10.41 -6.16
C LEU A 119 17.33 -11.20 -5.54
N GLU A 120 17.33 -12.53 -5.67
CA GLU A 120 18.40 -13.42 -5.20
C GLU A 120 19.70 -13.24 -6.00
N SER A 121 19.60 -12.84 -7.27
CA SER A 121 20.78 -12.55 -8.10
C SER A 121 21.43 -11.19 -7.79
N SER A 122 20.70 -10.26 -7.15
CA SER A 122 21.22 -8.92 -6.84
C SER A 122 22.28 -8.98 -5.74
N LYS A 123 23.53 -8.66 -6.11
CA LYS A 123 24.65 -8.55 -5.17
C LYS A 123 24.38 -7.52 -4.07
N ILE A 124 23.65 -6.44 -4.37
CA ILE A 124 23.33 -5.39 -3.40
C ILE A 124 22.39 -5.96 -2.34
N ILE A 125 21.31 -6.62 -2.76
CA ILE A 125 20.34 -7.25 -1.86
C ILE A 125 21.02 -8.31 -1.02
N VAL A 126 21.74 -9.26 -1.64
CA VAL A 126 22.44 -10.34 -0.93
C VAL A 126 23.45 -9.79 0.09
N GLN A 127 24.12 -8.67 -0.21
CA GLN A 127 25.05 -8.04 0.73
C GLN A 127 24.36 -7.33 1.90
N LYS A 128 23.18 -6.73 1.67
CA LYS A 128 22.45 -5.94 2.66
C LYS A 128 21.58 -6.79 3.59
N VAL A 129 21.08 -7.92 3.11
CA VAL A 129 20.19 -8.82 3.88
C VAL A 129 20.97 -9.83 4.74
N LYS A 130 22.29 -9.64 4.88
CA LYS A 130 23.21 -10.51 5.64
C LYS A 130 22.81 -10.76 7.11
N GLU A 131 21.94 -9.93 7.68
CA GLU A 131 21.47 -10.04 9.08
C GLU A 131 20.07 -10.69 9.25
N ARG A 132 19.56 -11.41 8.24
CA ARG A 132 18.47 -12.41 8.40
C ARG A 132 17.13 -11.87 8.94
N ILE A 133 16.83 -10.60 8.73
CA ILE A 133 15.51 -10.07 9.08
C ILE A 133 14.57 -10.45 7.93
N PRO A 134 13.54 -11.28 8.14
CA PRO A 134 12.58 -11.57 7.10
C PRO A 134 11.90 -10.25 6.72
N MET A 135 11.75 -10.00 5.43
CA MET A 135 11.17 -8.76 4.92
C MET A 135 9.87 -9.02 4.21
N ARG A 136 9.02 -8.01 4.13
CA ARG A 136 7.80 -8.05 3.33
C ARG A 136 7.86 -6.89 2.34
N VAL A 137 7.75 -7.22 1.07
CA VAL A 137 7.56 -6.22 0.02
C VAL A 137 6.07 -6.06 -0.18
N VAL A 138 5.55 -4.89 0.17
CA VAL A 138 4.17 -4.55 -0.10
C VAL A 138 4.10 -3.73 -1.36
N PHE A 139 3.22 -4.13 -2.28
CA PHE A 139 3.12 -3.50 -3.58
C PHE A 139 1.67 -3.39 -4.06
N ARG A 140 1.46 -2.49 -5.02
CA ARG A 140 0.21 -2.36 -5.78
C ARG A 140 0.49 -1.77 -7.16
N ILE A 141 -0.43 -1.99 -8.09
CA ILE A 141 -0.39 -1.38 -9.43
C ILE A 141 -1.39 -0.23 -9.44
N ASN A 142 -0.94 0.97 -9.80
CA ASN A 142 -1.81 2.14 -9.91
C ASN A 142 -2.48 2.20 -11.30
N LYS A 143 -3.45 3.10 -11.45
CA LYS A 143 -4.17 3.30 -12.73
C LYS A 143 -3.30 3.70 -13.93
N ASN A 144 -2.06 4.15 -13.69
CA ASN A 144 -1.11 4.50 -14.76
C ASN A 144 -0.31 3.28 -15.25
N ASN A 145 -0.63 2.08 -14.75
CA ASN A 145 0.14 0.85 -14.99
C ASN A 145 1.54 0.87 -14.36
N GLU A 146 1.74 1.64 -13.29
CA GLU A 146 3.00 1.70 -12.55
C GLU A 146 2.89 0.86 -11.28
N ILE A 147 3.99 0.22 -10.89
CA ILE A 147 4.10 -0.51 -9.64
C ILE A 147 4.59 0.42 -8.53
N GLU A 148 3.86 0.44 -7.43
CA GLU A 148 4.27 1.13 -6.20
C GLU A 148 4.76 0.08 -5.20
N VAL A 149 5.94 0.29 -4.63
CA VAL A 149 6.64 -0.72 -3.82
C VAL A 149 7.11 -0.11 -2.50
N LYS A 150 6.88 -0.84 -1.40
CA LYS A 150 7.30 -0.48 -0.05
C LYS A 150 7.88 -1.70 0.66
N VAL A 151 9.05 -1.58 1.25
CA VAL A 151 9.69 -2.64 2.04
C VAL A 151 9.44 -2.38 3.52
N ILE A 152 8.96 -3.40 4.22
CA ILE A 152 8.73 -3.38 5.68
C ILE A 152 9.37 -4.61 6.32
N GLU A 153 9.71 -4.51 7.60
CA GLU A 153 10.14 -5.66 8.39
C GLU A 153 9.00 -6.69 8.55
N ALA A 154 9.30 -8.00 8.64
CA ALA A 154 8.25 -9.01 8.78
C ALA A 154 7.55 -9.01 10.14
N HIS A 155 8.26 -8.62 11.20
CA HIS A 155 7.80 -8.69 12.60
C HIS A 155 7.31 -7.36 13.17
N SER A 156 7.37 -6.29 12.40
CA SER A 156 6.93 -4.96 12.81
C SER A 156 6.42 -4.18 11.60
N GLU A 157 5.56 -3.19 11.80
CA GLU A 157 5.23 -2.24 10.71
C GLU A 157 6.34 -1.19 10.50
N ILE A 158 7.51 -1.39 11.14
CA ILE A 158 8.65 -0.47 11.05
C ILE A 158 9.27 -0.63 9.66
N LYS A 159 9.50 0.52 9.03
CA LYS A 159 10.19 0.58 7.75
C LYS A 159 11.65 0.21 7.92
N ILE A 160 12.17 -0.52 6.95
CA ILE A 160 13.61 -0.68 6.82
C ILE A 160 14.16 0.65 6.32
N ASN A 161 14.89 1.36 7.18
CA ASN A 161 15.54 2.63 6.83
C ASN A 161 16.85 2.40 6.05
N ASP A 162 16.78 1.62 4.97
CA ASP A 162 17.88 1.43 4.02
C ASP A 162 17.40 1.86 2.62
N PRO A 163 17.63 3.14 2.23
CA PRO A 163 17.19 3.67 0.95
C PRO A 163 17.77 2.92 -0.25
N VAL A 164 18.97 2.34 -0.12
CA VAL A 164 19.62 1.59 -1.20
C VAL A 164 18.89 0.27 -1.41
N LEU A 165 18.60 -0.44 -0.33
CA LEU A 165 17.83 -1.68 -0.40
C LEU A 165 16.41 -1.45 -0.94
N GLN A 166 15.73 -0.41 -0.44
CA GLN A 166 14.40 -0.01 -0.92
C GLN A 166 14.40 0.32 -2.41
N TYR A 167 15.41 1.07 -2.88
CA TYR A 167 15.57 1.40 -4.30
C TYR A 167 15.80 0.16 -5.15
N GLU A 168 16.72 -0.71 -4.74
CA GLU A 168 17.08 -1.92 -5.49
C GLU A 168 15.89 -2.87 -5.64
N ILE A 169 15.13 -3.09 -4.56
CA ILE A 169 13.90 -3.90 -4.61
C ILE A 169 12.85 -3.25 -5.51
N ALA A 170 12.63 -1.94 -5.39
CA ALA A 170 11.68 -1.23 -6.25
C ALA A 170 12.11 -1.27 -7.73
N PHE A 171 13.41 -1.23 -8.00
CA PHE A 171 13.97 -1.34 -9.35
C PHE A 171 13.67 -2.69 -9.97
N VAL A 172 13.87 -3.80 -9.24
CA VAL A 172 13.52 -5.15 -9.72
C VAL A 172 12.03 -5.23 -10.09
N PHE A 173 11.14 -4.82 -9.20
CA PHE A 173 9.70 -4.81 -9.47
C PHE A 173 9.37 -3.98 -10.71
N SER A 174 9.97 -2.79 -10.86
CA SER A 174 9.65 -1.88 -11.96
C SER A 174 10.12 -2.35 -13.33
N ASN A 175 11.12 -3.24 -13.40
CA ASN A 175 11.81 -3.57 -14.66
C ASN A 175 11.66 -5.03 -15.11
N MET A 176 11.30 -5.96 -14.22
CA MET A 176 11.22 -7.38 -14.60
C MET A 176 10.00 -7.73 -15.46
N VAL A 177 8.91 -6.99 -15.29
CA VAL A 177 7.68 -7.17 -16.05
C VAL A 177 7.06 -5.82 -16.38
N ARG A 178 6.20 -5.80 -17.40
CA ARG A 178 5.32 -4.64 -17.62
C ARG A 178 3.98 -4.89 -16.94
N TYR A 179 3.40 -3.89 -16.31
CA TYR A 179 2.12 -4.02 -15.61
C TYR A 179 0.95 -3.55 -16.47
N ALA A 180 -0.24 -4.03 -16.12
CA ALA A 180 -1.50 -3.41 -16.49
C ALA A 180 -2.41 -3.30 -15.27
N ALA A 181 -2.99 -2.13 -15.08
CA ALA A 181 -3.90 -1.82 -14.00
C ALA A 181 -5.20 -2.63 -14.10
N ALA A 182 -5.93 -2.68 -13.00
CA ALA A 182 -7.31 -3.15 -13.01
C ALA A 182 -8.18 -2.21 -13.86
N LYS A 183 -9.26 -2.75 -14.43
CA LYS A 183 -10.24 -1.96 -15.16
C LYS A 183 -11.64 -2.18 -14.66
N ASN A 184 -12.42 -1.11 -14.71
CA ASN A 184 -13.85 -1.16 -14.53
C ASN A 184 -14.51 -0.29 -15.60
N LYS A 185 -15.51 -0.83 -16.30
CA LYS A 185 -16.18 -0.16 -17.43
C LYS A 185 -15.18 0.30 -18.50
N GLY A 186 -14.15 -0.51 -18.73
CA GLY A 186 -13.09 -0.26 -19.71
C GLY A 186 -12.10 0.86 -19.35
N LYS A 187 -12.15 1.42 -18.12
CA LYS A 187 -11.21 2.43 -17.65
C LYS A 187 -10.28 1.87 -16.58
N GLU A 188 -9.01 2.25 -16.63
CA GLU A 188 -8.03 1.95 -15.60
C GLU A 188 -8.43 2.61 -14.26
N VAL A 189 -8.37 1.84 -13.18
CA VAL A 189 -8.72 2.28 -11.82
C VAL A 189 -7.60 1.95 -10.84
N ASP A 190 -7.50 2.78 -9.80
CA ASP A 190 -6.67 2.46 -8.64
C ASP A 190 -7.37 1.39 -7.79
N LEU A 191 -6.59 0.57 -7.09
CA LEU A 191 -7.12 -0.40 -6.13
C LEU A 191 -6.81 0.00 -4.69
N TRP A 192 -7.77 -0.30 -3.81
CA TRP A 192 -7.58 -0.29 -2.36
C TRP A 192 -6.64 -1.40 -1.90
N ASP A 193 -6.72 -2.53 -2.60
CA ASP A 193 -5.97 -3.74 -2.32
C ASP A 193 -4.47 -3.53 -2.55
N LYS A 194 -3.69 -4.17 -1.68
CA LYS A 194 -2.24 -4.25 -1.77
C LYS A 194 -1.83 -5.69 -1.53
N TRP A 195 -0.76 -6.11 -2.18
CA TRP A 195 -0.25 -7.47 -2.07
C TRP A 195 1.09 -7.49 -1.39
N ILE A 196 1.39 -8.60 -0.74
CA ILE A 196 2.59 -8.77 0.06
C ILE A 196 3.37 -9.96 -0.48
N LEU A 197 4.60 -9.69 -0.93
CA LEU A 197 5.59 -10.71 -1.24
C LEU A 197 6.52 -10.86 -0.02
N PRO A 198 6.44 -11.98 0.72
CA PRO A 198 7.45 -12.27 1.73
C PRO A 198 8.79 -12.55 1.05
N LEU A 199 9.85 -11.94 1.55
CA LEU A 199 11.22 -12.24 1.16
C LEU A 199 11.91 -12.95 2.33
N ASP A 200 12.12 -14.25 2.13
CA ASP A 200 12.91 -15.09 3.03
C ASP A 200 14.10 -15.63 2.21
N PHE A 201 15.22 -14.92 2.30
CA PHE A 201 16.45 -15.34 1.63
C PHE A 201 17.01 -16.52 2.41
N GLN A 202 16.62 -17.74 2.03
CA GLN A 202 17.25 -18.94 2.54
C GLN A 202 18.70 -18.94 2.09
N ILE A 203 19.62 -19.09 3.05
CA ILE A 203 21.03 -19.28 2.74
C ILE A 203 21.13 -20.54 1.90
N VAL A 204 21.42 -20.40 0.60
CA VAL A 204 22.10 -21.46 -0.13
C VAL A 204 23.42 -21.64 0.60
N LYS A 205 23.49 -22.67 1.45
CA LYS A 205 24.76 -23.08 2.03
C LYS A 205 25.61 -23.53 0.85
N GLU A 206 26.61 -22.74 0.49
CA GLU A 206 27.79 -23.26 -0.21
C GLU A 206 28.40 -24.42 0.60
#